data_AF-A0A5C3P2M7-F1
#
_entry.id   AF-A0A5C3P2M7-F1
#
_cell.length_a   1.000
_cell.length_b   1.000
_cell.length_c   1.000
_cell.angle_alpha   90.00
_cell.angle_beta   90.00
_cell.angle_gamma   90.00
#
_symmetry.space_group_name_H-M   'P 1'
#
loop_
_entity.id
_entity.type
_entity.pdbx_description
1 polymer ?
#
loop_
_entity_poly.entity_id
_entity_poly.type
_entity_poly.pdbx_seq_one_letter_code
_entity_poly.pdbx_strand_id
1 'polypeptide(L)'
;MSLQSTVSPPAHPWDVFVDFTETEVFWREHQDFLYSRGYTLRHRYRLGWVPSWRQDPTIRLLDAEDRLSFWLGQSHLMDARRLTDRMLVSIKKVRTDSRELQIATFLSSATLRRDPRNHCVPIPEVLRDPKTPPSF
;
A
#
# COMPACT_ATOMS: atom_id res chain seq x y z
N MET A 1 -25.50 14.48 -35.73
CA MET A 1 -24.57 14.32 -34.59
C MET A 1 -24.64 12.88 -34.15
N SER A 2 -23.77 12.00 -34.68
CA SER A 2 -23.75 10.59 -34.29
C SER A 2 -22.99 10.43 -32.99
N LEU A 3 -23.67 9.95 -31.96
CA LEU A 3 -23.06 9.46 -30.73
C LEU A 3 -22.22 8.23 -31.09
N GLN A 4 -20.89 8.36 -31.04
CA GLN A 4 -20.01 7.20 -31.07
C GLN A 4 -20.17 6.48 -29.73
N SER A 5 -20.93 5.38 -29.75
CA SER A 5 -20.96 4.41 -28.67
C SER A 5 -19.54 3.87 -28.49
N THR A 6 -18.87 4.28 -27.41
CA THR A 6 -17.63 3.67 -26.98
C THR A 6 -17.95 2.25 -26.53
N VAL A 7 -17.79 1.29 -27.44
CA VAL A 7 -17.82 -0.13 -27.10
C VAL A 7 -16.58 -0.38 -26.24
N SER A 8 -16.79 -0.60 -24.95
CA SER A 8 -15.73 -1.06 -24.06
C SER A 8 -15.14 -2.34 -24.66
N PRO A 9 -13.80 -2.46 -24.78
CA PRO A 9 -13.19 -3.66 -25.32
C PRO A 9 -13.62 -4.89 -24.49
N PRO A 10 -13.76 -6.07 -25.12
CA PRO A 10 -14.17 -7.27 -24.40
C PRO A 10 -13.18 -7.57 -23.28
N ALA A 11 -13.72 -7.93 -22.11
CA ALA A 11 -12.92 -8.22 -20.93
C ALA A 11 -11.88 -9.31 -21.25
N HIS A 12 -10.59 -9.01 -21.07
CA HIS A 12 -9.54 -10.00 -21.27
C HIS A 12 -9.63 -11.00 -20.11
N PRO A 13 -9.40 -12.32 -20.32
CA PRO A 13 -9.33 -13.29 -19.22
C PRO A 13 -8.36 -12.95 -18.08
N TRP A 14 -7.45 -12.00 -18.31
CA TRP A 14 -6.45 -11.53 -17.34
C TRP A 14 -6.85 -10.21 -16.66
N ASP A 15 -8.05 -9.68 -16.92
CA ASP A 15 -8.59 -8.47 -16.28
C ASP A 15 -8.77 -8.65 -14.77
N VAL A 16 -8.87 -9.89 -14.30
CA VAL A 16 -8.86 -10.21 -12.87
C VAL A 16 -7.61 -9.71 -12.13
N PHE A 17 -6.48 -9.56 -12.84
CA PHE A 17 -5.25 -8.97 -12.28
C PHE A 17 -5.19 -7.45 -12.44
N VAL A 18 -6.11 -6.85 -13.19
CA VAL A 18 -6.21 -5.40 -13.39
C VAL A 18 -7.20 -4.79 -12.40
N ASP A 19 -8.24 -5.54 -12.07
CA ASP A 19 -9.21 -5.12 -11.07
C ASP A 19 -8.58 -5.06 -9.67
N PHE A 20 -9.00 -4.07 -8.90
CA PHE A 20 -8.58 -3.89 -7.52
C PHE A 20 -9.58 -4.57 -6.59
N THR A 21 -9.10 -5.44 -5.71
CA THR A 21 -9.90 -5.91 -4.57
C THR A 21 -10.23 -4.75 -3.62
N GLU A 22 -11.24 -4.90 -2.75
CA GLU A 22 -11.60 -3.87 -1.75
C GLU A 22 -10.41 -3.42 -0.89
N THR A 23 -9.52 -4.37 -0.57
CA THR A 23 -8.29 -4.07 0.16
C THR A 23 -7.36 -3.19 -0.67
N GLU A 24 -7.17 -3.51 -1.95
CA GLU A 24 -6.32 -2.71 -2.81
C GLU A 24 -6.89 -1.30 -3.05
N VAL A 25 -8.21 -1.20 -3.14
CA VAL A 25 -8.91 0.09 -3.22
C VAL A 25 -8.55 0.96 -2.01
N PHE A 26 -8.57 0.39 -0.79
CA PHE A 26 -8.11 1.11 0.40
C PHE A 26 -6.70 1.67 0.20
N TRP A 27 -5.71 0.85 -0.18
CA TRP A 27 -4.34 1.34 -0.32
C TRP A 27 -4.16 2.35 -1.45
N ARG A 28 -4.81 2.13 -2.60
CA ARG A 28 -4.84 3.09 -3.72
C ARG A 28 -5.37 4.44 -3.27
N GLU A 29 -6.47 4.45 -2.51
CA GLU A 29 -7.07 5.70 -2.00
C GLU A 29 -6.23 6.41 -0.94
N HIS A 30 -5.27 5.73 -0.32
CA HIS A 30 -4.36 6.33 0.66
C HIS A 30 -3.00 6.69 0.07
N GLN A 31 -2.75 6.36 -1.21
CA GLN A 31 -1.48 6.65 -1.88
C GLN A 31 -1.11 8.14 -1.78
N ASP A 32 -2.03 9.06 -2.05
CA ASP A 32 -1.75 10.50 -2.02
C ASP A 32 -1.44 11.00 -0.61
N PHE A 33 -2.17 10.51 0.40
CA PHE A 33 -1.88 10.81 1.80
C PHE A 33 -0.50 10.30 2.20
N LEU A 34 -0.18 9.03 1.92
CA LEU A 34 1.12 8.45 2.23
C LEU A 34 2.25 9.18 1.49
N TYR A 35 2.03 9.58 0.25
CA TYR A 35 2.97 10.37 -0.54
C TYR A 35 3.26 11.72 0.12
N SER A 36 2.23 12.42 0.59
CA SER A 36 2.38 13.67 1.36
C SER A 36 3.15 13.50 2.69
N ARG A 37 3.15 12.29 3.25
CA ARG A 37 3.94 11.92 4.44
C ARG A 37 5.34 11.41 4.11
N GLY A 38 5.72 11.40 2.83
CA GLY A 38 7.06 10.97 2.40
C GLY A 38 7.17 9.48 2.10
N TYR A 39 6.07 8.79 1.77
CA TYR A 39 6.05 7.37 1.44
C TYR A 39 5.38 7.12 0.08
N THR A 40 6.02 6.37 -0.81
CA THR A 40 5.37 5.91 -2.05
C THR A 40 5.08 4.42 -1.97
N LEU A 41 3.85 4.01 -2.29
CA LEU A 41 3.52 2.61 -2.52
C LEU A 41 4.06 2.14 -3.88
N ARG A 42 3.90 0.83 -4.14
CA ARG A 42 4.12 0.18 -5.45
C ARG A 42 3.37 0.90 -6.56
N HIS A 43 3.91 0.83 -7.78
CA HIS A 43 3.37 1.56 -8.94
C HIS A 43 1.89 1.24 -9.21
N ARG A 44 1.47 -0.01 -8.95
CA ARG A 44 0.09 -0.49 -9.04
C ARG A 44 -0.94 0.39 -8.33
N TYR A 45 -0.58 1.00 -7.19
CA TYR A 45 -1.50 1.80 -6.38
C TYR A 45 -1.52 3.29 -6.74
N ARG A 46 -0.81 3.70 -7.79
CA ARG A 46 -0.79 5.08 -8.26
C ARG A 46 -1.97 5.36 -9.19
N LEU A 47 -2.43 6.61 -9.17
CA LEU A 47 -3.47 7.06 -10.10
C LEU A 47 -2.97 6.91 -11.54
N GLY A 48 -3.82 6.35 -12.41
CA GLY A 48 -3.49 6.13 -13.82
C GLY A 48 -2.56 4.95 -14.10
N TRP A 49 -2.37 4.03 -13.13
CA TRP A 49 -1.60 2.81 -13.37
C TRP A 49 -2.14 2.03 -14.57
N VAL A 50 -1.23 1.63 -15.44
CA VAL A 50 -1.47 0.69 -16.53
C VAL A 50 -0.61 -0.56 -16.26
N PRO A 51 -1.18 -1.77 -16.33
CA PRO A 51 -0.41 -2.99 -16.10
C PRO A 51 0.84 -3.08 -16.98
N SER A 52 1.98 -3.45 -16.40
CA SER A 52 3.26 -3.53 -17.11
C SER A 52 3.21 -4.40 -18.36
N TRP A 53 2.57 -5.57 -18.29
CA TRP A 53 2.39 -6.50 -19.41
C TRP A 53 1.46 -5.99 -20.52
N ARG A 54 0.73 -4.90 -20.30
CA ARG A 54 -0.03 -4.20 -21.35
C ARG A 54 0.79 -3.10 -22.02
N GLN A 55 1.77 -2.55 -21.32
CA GLN A 55 2.65 -1.51 -21.84
C GLN A 55 3.80 -2.12 -22.65
N ASP A 56 4.32 -3.26 -22.21
CA ASP A 56 5.40 -3.97 -22.87
C ASP A 56 5.01 -5.45 -23.09
N PRO A 57 4.81 -5.88 -24.35
CA PRO A 57 4.41 -7.25 -24.67
C PRO A 57 5.49 -8.29 -24.37
N THR A 58 6.73 -7.89 -24.06
CA THR A 58 7.80 -8.80 -23.64
C THR A 58 7.65 -9.24 -22.18
N ILE A 59 6.92 -8.47 -21.37
CA ILE A 59 6.65 -8.78 -19.97
C ILE A 59 5.53 -9.81 -19.89
N ARG A 60 5.85 -11.02 -19.45
CA ARG A 60 4.84 -12.05 -19.21
C ARG A 60 4.05 -11.70 -17.96
N LEU A 61 2.73 -11.92 -18.01
CA LEU A 61 1.84 -11.68 -16.88
C LEU A 61 2.35 -12.30 -15.59
N LEU A 62 2.81 -13.55 -15.59
CA LEU A 62 3.26 -14.26 -14.37
C LEU A 62 4.60 -13.75 -13.81
N ASP A 63 5.36 -13.00 -14.61
CA ASP A 63 6.65 -12.42 -14.24
C ASP A 63 6.50 -10.95 -13.78
N ALA A 64 5.34 -10.34 -14.03
CA ALA A 64 5.06 -8.95 -13.69
C ALA A 64 4.88 -8.73 -12.17
N GLU A 65 5.73 -7.92 -11.55
CA GLU A 65 5.64 -7.58 -10.12
C GLU A 65 4.31 -6.88 -9.79
N ASP A 66 3.85 -5.99 -10.65
CA ASP A 66 2.61 -5.24 -10.49
C ASP A 66 1.35 -6.08 -10.71
N ARG A 67 1.47 -7.40 -10.96
CA ARG A 67 0.35 -8.35 -10.83
C ARG A 67 0.07 -8.73 -9.37
N LEU A 68 1.06 -8.57 -8.50
CA LEU A 68 0.98 -9.05 -7.12
C LEU A 68 0.13 -8.06 -6.33
N SER A 69 -1.03 -8.52 -5.87
CA SER A 69 -1.91 -7.76 -4.98
C SER A 69 -1.38 -7.87 -3.54
N PHE A 70 -1.74 -8.95 -2.83
CA PHE A 70 -1.29 -9.24 -1.47
C PHE A 70 -1.01 -10.73 -1.28
N TRP A 71 -0.17 -11.04 -0.28
CA TRP A 71 -0.11 -12.40 0.27
C TRP A 71 -1.39 -12.71 1.03
N LEU A 72 -1.86 -13.96 0.93
CA LEU A 72 -3.10 -14.43 1.56
C LEU A 72 -3.12 -14.06 3.06
N GLY A 73 -4.16 -13.33 3.48
CA GLY A 73 -4.36 -12.88 4.86
C GLY A 73 -3.61 -11.61 5.29
N GLN A 74 -2.82 -11.00 4.40
CA GLN A 74 -1.99 -9.84 4.71
C GLN A 74 -2.50 -8.53 4.09
N SER A 75 -3.82 -8.41 3.92
CA SER A 75 -4.48 -7.21 3.38
C SER A 75 -4.18 -5.90 4.14
N HIS A 76 -3.83 -6.03 5.41
CA HIS A 76 -3.50 -4.93 6.31
C HIS A 76 -2.02 -4.53 6.26
N LEU A 77 -1.19 -5.19 5.44
CA LEU A 77 0.22 -4.86 5.23
C LEU A 77 0.44 -4.32 3.81
N MET A 78 1.33 -3.34 3.70
CA MET A 78 1.76 -2.78 2.42
C MET A 78 3.24 -2.45 2.48
N ASP A 79 4.01 -2.89 1.49
CA ASP A 79 5.35 -2.40 1.27
C ASP A 79 5.34 -1.00 0.64
N ALA A 80 6.26 -0.17 1.08
CA ALA A 80 6.42 1.18 0.57
C ALA A 80 7.89 1.58 0.57
N ARG A 81 8.18 2.65 -0.15
CA ARG A 81 9.50 3.27 -0.15
C ARG A 81 9.42 4.65 0.50
N ARG A 82 10.24 4.86 1.53
CA ARG A 82 10.41 6.19 2.14
C ARG A 82 11.19 7.09 1.19
N LEU A 83 10.67 8.29 0.93
CA LEU A 83 11.20 9.19 -0.08
C LEU A 83 12.51 9.87 0.35
N THR A 84 12.71 10.09 1.64
CA THR A 84 13.87 10.83 2.17
C THR A 84 15.19 10.10 1.97
N ASP A 85 15.20 8.77 2.08
CA ASP A 85 16.41 7.95 2.04
C ASP A 85 16.28 6.67 1.20
N ARG A 86 15.15 6.52 0.50
CA ARG A 86 14.84 5.37 -0.36
C ARG A 86 14.76 4.03 0.37
N MET A 87 14.68 4.02 1.70
CA MET A 87 14.53 2.80 2.47
C MET A 87 13.19 2.11 2.18
N LEU A 88 13.23 0.78 2.05
CA LEU A 88 12.04 -0.05 2.02
C LEU A 88 11.48 -0.15 3.44
N VAL A 89 10.17 0.04 3.56
CA VAL A 89 9.43 -0.04 4.82
C VAL A 89 8.17 -0.88 4.61
N SER A 90 7.66 -1.43 5.71
CA SER A 90 6.31 -2.01 5.74
C SER A 90 5.38 -1.08 6.50
N ILE A 91 4.24 -0.77 5.90
CA ILE A 91 3.15 -0.01 6.49
C ILE A 91 2.09 -1.02 6.91
N LYS A 92 1.73 -0.98 8.20
CA LYS A 92 0.69 -1.83 8.77
C LYS A 92 -0.52 -1.01 9.18
N LYS A 93 -1.69 -1.33 8.62
CA LYS A 93 -2.98 -0.82 9.07
C LYS A 93 -3.36 -1.52 10.38
N VAL A 94 -3.59 -0.74 11.43
CA VAL A 94 -4.01 -1.23 12.75
C VAL A 94 -5.18 -0.42 13.27
N ARG A 95 -5.93 -0.98 14.23
CA ARG A 95 -6.92 -0.20 14.99
C ARG A 95 -6.22 0.78 15.93
N THR A 96 -6.79 1.96 16.08
CA THR A 96 -6.25 3.04 16.94
C THR A 96 -6.24 2.66 18.42
N ASP A 97 -7.17 1.80 18.85
CA ASP A 97 -7.30 1.31 20.23
C ASP A 97 -6.56 -0.01 20.48
N SER A 98 -5.82 -0.53 19.49
CA SER A 98 -5.18 -1.83 19.61
C SER A 98 -4.05 -1.83 20.65
N ARG A 99 -4.01 -2.91 21.46
CA ARG A 99 -2.88 -3.18 22.35
C ARG A 99 -1.57 -3.37 21.58
N GLU A 100 -1.65 -3.87 20.35
CA GLU A 100 -0.52 -3.95 19.43
C GLU A 100 0.12 -2.57 19.22
N LEU A 101 -0.68 -1.56 18.84
CA LEU A 101 -0.18 -0.20 18.62
C LEU A 101 0.47 0.37 19.89
N GLN A 102 -0.15 0.16 21.05
CA GLN A 102 0.37 0.63 22.33
C GLN A 102 1.74 0.02 22.65
N ILE A 103 1.86 -1.32 22.56
CA ILE A 103 3.10 -2.04 22.84
C ILE A 103 4.19 -1.66 21.84
N ALA A 104 3.86 -1.63 20.55
CA ALA A 104 4.84 -1.35 19.50
C ALA A 104 5.38 0.09 19.56
N THR A 105 4.50 1.06 19.88
CA THR A 105 4.90 2.46 20.08
C THR A 105 5.73 2.62 21.35
N PHE A 106 5.37 1.92 22.44
CA PHE A 106 6.15 1.93 23.68
C PHE A 106 7.57 1.41 23.44
N LEU A 107 7.71 0.24 22.80
CA LEU A 107 9.01 -0.36 22.45
C LEU A 107 9.79 0.49 21.43
N SER A 108 9.11 1.33 20.65
CA SER A 108 9.73 2.29 19.72
C SER A 108 9.99 3.67 20.33
N SER A 109 9.71 3.88 21.62
CA SER A 109 10.01 5.14 22.31
C SER A 109 11.52 5.44 22.32
N ALA A 110 11.88 6.72 22.38
CA ALA A 110 13.28 7.15 22.33
C ALA A 110 14.16 6.51 23.43
N THR A 111 13.59 6.26 24.61
CA THR A 111 14.27 5.59 25.72
C THR A 111 14.50 4.12 25.41
N LEU A 112 13.45 3.38 25.04
CA LEU A 112 13.57 1.93 24.82
C LEU A 112 14.31 1.58 23.54
N ARG A 113 14.30 2.44 22.51
CA ARG A 113 15.11 2.23 21.30
C ARG A 113 16.62 2.23 21.55
N ARG A 114 17.08 2.83 22.65
CA ARG A 114 18.50 2.86 23.03
C ARG A 114 18.87 1.74 24.01
N ASP A 115 17.88 1.00 24.52
CA ASP A 115 18.14 -0.14 25.40
C ASP A 115 18.70 -1.30 24.56
N PRO A 116 19.93 -1.78 24.83
CA PRO A 116 20.54 -2.86 24.05
C PRO A 116 19.78 -4.19 24.13
N ARG A 117 18.87 -4.36 25.09
CA ARG A 117 18.01 -5.55 25.23
C ARG A 117 16.77 -5.48 24.33
N ASN A 118 16.47 -4.31 23.79
CA ASN A 118 15.32 -4.11 22.92
C ASN A 118 15.69 -4.44 21.47
N HIS A 119 15.29 -5.63 21.03
CA HIS A 119 15.49 -6.10 19.65
C HIS A 119 14.25 -5.90 18.77
N CYS A 120 13.29 -5.09 19.20
CA CYS A 120 12.08 -4.83 18.41
C CYS A 120 12.39 -4.00 17.17
N VAL A 121 11.69 -4.32 16.08
CA VAL A 121 11.78 -3.54 14.83
C VAL A 121 11.34 -2.10 15.12
N PRO A 122 12.18 -1.09 14.84
CA PRO A 122 11.84 0.29 15.15
C PRO A 122 10.67 0.77 14.29
N ILE A 123 9.70 1.43 14.92
CA ILE A 123 8.66 2.17 14.19
C ILE A 123 9.15 3.61 14.01
N PRO A 124 9.47 4.02 12.76
CA PRO A 124 9.94 5.38 12.51
C PRO A 124 8.82 6.41 12.67
N GLU A 125 7.58 6.04 12.38
CA GLU A 125 6.44 6.94 12.37
C GLU A 125 5.13 6.18 12.59
N VAL A 126 4.18 6.82 13.28
CA VAL A 126 2.79 6.39 13.38
C VAL A 126 1.92 7.42 12.66
N LEU A 127 1.27 6.98 11.59
CA LEU A 127 0.39 7.83 10.78
C LEU A 127 -1.05 7.67 11.25
N ARG A 128 -1.75 8.78 11.47
CA ARG A 128 -3.20 8.79 11.69
C ARG A 128 -3.89 8.92 10.35
N ASP A 129 -4.73 7.95 10.04
CA ASP A 129 -5.56 7.98 8.84
C ASP A 129 -6.51 9.20 8.90
N PRO A 130 -6.46 10.13 7.92
CA PRO A 130 -7.32 11.31 7.90
C PRO A 130 -8.80 10.98 7.70
N LYS A 131 -9.13 9.80 7.18
CA LYS A 131 -10.50 9.33 6.97
C LYS A 131 -11.09 8.63 8.19
N THR A 132 -10.26 8.27 9.18
CA THR A 132 -10.73 7.63 10.41
C THR A 132 -11.21 8.73 11.39
N PRO A 133 -12.51 8.74 11.78
CA PRO A 133 -13.00 9.73 12.74
C PRO A 133 -12.29 9.56 14.09
N PRO A 134 -12.16 10.64 14.89
CA PRO A 134 -11.66 10.53 16.25
C PRO A 134 -12.59 9.57 17.01
N SER A 135 -12.03 8.50 17.57
CA SER A 135 -12.76 7.65 18.52
C SER A 135 -13.18 8.50 19.71
N PHE A 136 -14.51 8.58 19.95
CA PHE A 136 -15.09 9.22 21.14
C PHE A 136 -14.72 8.48 22.42
#